data_AF-A0A956DK83-F1
#
_entry.id   AF-A0A956DK83-F1
#
_cell.length_a   1.000
_cell.length_b   1.000
_cell.length_c   1.000
_cell.angle_alpha   90.00
_cell.angle_beta   90.00
_cell.angle_gamma   90.00
#
_symmetry.space_group_name_H-M   'P 1'
#
loop_
_entity.id
_entity.type
_entity.pdbx_description
1 polymer ?
#
loop_
_entity_poly.entity_id
_entity_poly.type
_entity_poly.pdbx_seq_one_letter_code
_entity_poly.pdbx_strand_id
1 'polypeptide(L)' 'MTSTATTEPKTMTKEERKPIRRELLDELLADYKSPDDLIGENGLLKELTRALVSRAMSAEMSEHLGHDH' A
#
# COMPACT_ATOMS: atom_id res chain seq x y z
N MET A 1 44.92 -15.50 -11.44
CA MET A 1 44.33 -16.37 -10.40
C MET A 1 43.37 -15.53 -9.57
N THR A 2 42.07 -15.80 -9.75
CA THR A 2 40.91 -15.54 -8.87
C THR A 2 40.94 -14.33 -7.92
N SER A 3 40.40 -13.19 -8.37
CA SER A 3 39.75 -12.23 -7.46
C SER A 3 38.31 -12.68 -7.26
N THR A 4 38.06 -13.41 -6.16
CA THR A 4 36.70 -13.66 -5.69
C THR A 4 36.24 -12.42 -4.93
N ALA A 5 35.39 -11.61 -5.57
CA ALA A 5 34.54 -10.67 -4.86
C ALA A 5 33.51 -11.49 -4.07
N THR A 6 33.73 -11.63 -2.76
CA THR A 6 32.70 -12.08 -1.84
C THR A 6 31.70 -10.95 -1.71
N THR A 7 30.68 -10.97 -2.55
CA THR A 7 29.46 -10.18 -2.34
C THR A 7 28.70 -10.91 -1.23
N GLU A 8 28.60 -10.28 -0.06
CA GLU A 8 27.68 -10.74 0.99
C GLU A 8 26.26 -10.81 0.41
N PRO A 9 25.47 -11.85 0.74
CA PRO A 9 24.08 -11.87 0.37
C PRO A 9 23.39 -10.72 1.13
N LYS A 10 23.06 -9.64 0.42
CA LYS A 10 22.08 -8.66 0.88
C LYS A 10 20.79 -9.43 1.10
N THR A 11 20.52 -9.82 2.34
CA THR A 11 19.24 -10.34 2.78
C THR A 11 18.19 -9.32 2.34
N MET A 12 17.39 -9.68 1.33
CA MET A 12 16.20 -8.91 0.98
C MET A 12 15.23 -9.09 2.14
N THR A 13 15.30 -8.17 3.11
CA THR A 13 14.29 -8.02 4.15
C THR A 13 12.99 -7.71 3.44
N LYS A 14 12.02 -8.63 3.55
CA LYS A 14 10.59 -8.48 3.23
C LYS A 14 10.19 -7.00 3.09
N GLU A 15 10.12 -6.51 1.85
CA GLU A 15 9.51 -5.24 1.40
C GLU A 15 9.41 -4.17 2.51
N GLU A 16 10.29 -3.15 2.49
CA GLU A 16 10.19 -1.98 3.38
C GLU A 16 8.84 -1.26 3.17
N ARG A 17 7.79 -1.76 3.81
CA ARG A 17 6.47 -1.13 3.83
C ARG A 17 6.65 0.20 4.51
N LYS A 18 6.54 1.29 3.75
CA LYS A 18 6.52 2.64 4.32
C LYS A 18 5.41 2.69 5.38
N PRO A 19 5.72 3.15 6.60
CA PRO A 19 4.70 3.28 7.64
C PRO A 19 3.62 4.25 7.17
N ILE A 20 2.38 4.00 7.57
CA ILE A 20 1.28 4.94 7.34
C ILE A 20 1.58 6.21 8.13
N ARG A 21 1.47 7.36 7.46
CA ARG A 21 1.72 8.67 8.08
C ARG A 21 0.65 8.94 9.13
N ARG A 22 1.05 9.43 10.31
CA ARG A 22 0.11 9.72 11.41
C ARG A 22 -0.94 10.75 11.00
N GLU A 23 -0.53 11.80 10.31
CA GLU A 23 -1.43 12.82 9.75
C GLU A 23 -2.56 12.24 8.89
N LEU A 24 -2.31 11.16 8.13
CA LEU A 24 -3.34 10.49 7.35
C LEU A 24 -4.30 9.70 8.24
N LEU A 25 -3.80 9.09 9.32
CA LEU A 25 -4.66 8.39 10.28
C LEU A 25 -5.56 9.39 11.01
N ASP A 26 -5.03 10.55 11.39
CA ASP A 26 -5.78 11.62 12.03
C ASP A 26 -6.85 12.19 11.09
N GLU A 27 -6.53 12.37 9.80
CA GLU A 27 -7.50 12.81 8.78
C GLU A 27 -8.59 11.76 8.56
N LEU A 28 -8.23 10.49 8.41
CA LEU A 28 -9.18 9.39 8.22
C LEU A 28 -10.12 9.21 9.42
N LEU A 29 -9.66 9.50 10.63
CA LEU A 29 -10.42 9.33 11.87
C LEU A 29 -11.04 10.65 12.39
N ALA A 30 -10.94 11.75 11.64
CA ALA A 30 -11.39 13.07 12.10
C ALA A 30 -12.86 13.12 12.53
N ASP A 31 -13.72 12.35 11.84
CA ASP A 31 -15.16 12.28 12.10
C ASP A 31 -15.61 10.99 12.83
N TYR A 32 -14.66 10.21 13.37
CA TYR A 32 -14.96 8.97 14.07
C TYR A 32 -15.73 9.22 15.38
N LYS A 33 -16.93 8.65 15.51
CA LYS A 33 -17.79 8.83 16.70
C LYS A 33 -18.11 7.52 17.39
N SER A 34 -18.17 6.42 16.63
CA SER A 34 -18.56 5.11 17.12
C SER A 34 -17.87 3.98 16.36
N PRO A 35 -17.77 2.77 16.94
CA PRO A 35 -17.19 1.62 16.25
C PRO A 35 -17.84 1.34 14.89
N ASP A 36 -19.15 1.53 14.77
CA ASP A 36 -19.89 1.36 13.51
C ASP A 36 -19.39 2.29 12.37
N ASP A 37 -18.90 3.49 12.68
CA ASP A 37 -18.34 4.39 11.66
C ASP A 37 -17.04 3.83 11.04
N LEU A 38 -16.35 2.94 11.76
CA LEU A 38 -15.12 2.31 11.29
C LEU A 38 -15.36 0.92 10.67
N ILE A 39 -16.18 0.09 11.33
CA ILE A 39 -16.36 -1.34 11.01
C ILE A 39 -17.79 -1.73 10.58
N GLY A 40 -18.75 -0.81 10.63
CA GLY A 40 -20.13 -1.07 10.26
C GLY A 40 -20.32 -1.28 8.76
N GLU A 41 -21.56 -1.52 8.34
CA GLU A 41 -21.88 -1.81 6.93
C GLU A 41 -21.44 -0.69 5.96
N ASN A 42 -21.43 0.55 6.43
CA ASN A 42 -20.94 1.73 5.71
C ASN A 42 -19.70 2.32 6.38
N GLY A 43 -18.95 1.50 7.11
CA GLY A 43 -17.78 1.94 7.85
C GLY A 43 -16.60 2.27 6.95
N LEU A 44 -15.74 3.15 7.44
CA LEU A 44 -14.55 3.65 6.76
C LEU A 44 -13.64 2.54 6.21
N LEU A 45 -13.46 1.43 6.93
CA LEU A 45 -12.58 0.35 6.45
C LEU A 45 -13.09 -0.32 5.18
N LYS A 46 -14.42 -0.45 5.03
CA LYS A 46 -15.03 -1.05 3.84
C LYS A 46 -14.86 -0.12 2.64
N GLU A 47 -15.09 1.18 2.83
CA GLU A 47 -14.87 2.19 1.80
C GLU A 47 -13.40 2.29 1.39
N LEU A 48 -12.49 2.34 2.36
CA LEU A 48 -11.06 2.39 2.13
C LEU A 48 -10.56 1.16 1.36
N THR A 49 -11.01 -0.04 1.75
CA THR A 49 -10.66 -1.28 1.05
C THR A 49 -11.13 -1.23 -0.40
N ARG A 50 -12.37 -0.79 -0.65
CA ARG A 50 -12.90 -0.63 -2.01
C ARG A 50 -12.07 0.35 -2.82
N ALA A 51 -11.76 1.53 -2.26
CA ALA A 51 -10.97 2.55 -2.94
C ALA A 51 -9.57 2.06 -3.30
N LEU A 52 -8.89 1.35 -2.39
CA LEU A 52 -7.58 0.77 -2.63
C LEU A 52 -7.61 -0.29 -3.75
N VAL A 53 -8.60 -1.18 -3.72
CA VAL A 53 -8.78 -2.20 -4.78
C VAL A 53 -9.02 -1.53 -6.13
N SER A 54 -9.93 -0.56 -6.21
CA SER A 54 -10.17 0.18 -7.45
C SER A 54 -8.92 0.90 -7.95
N ARG A 55 -8.15 1.54 -7.06
CA ARG A 55 -6.91 2.23 -7.43
C ARG A 55 -5.83 1.29 -7.92
N ALA A 56 -5.70 0.11 -7.31
CA ALA A 56 -4.79 -0.94 -7.76
C ALA A 56 -5.22 -1.43 -9.15
N MET A 57 -6.50 -1.79 -9.34
CA MET A 57 -7.01 -2.22 -10.65
C MET A 57 -6.80 -1.17 -11.76
N SER A 58 -7.00 0.12 -11.46
CA SER A 58 -6.72 1.19 -12.42
C SER A 58 -5.22 1.39 -12.69
N ALA A 59 -4.36 1.13 -11.70
CA ALA A 59 -2.91 1.18 -11.88
C ALA A 59 -2.43 0.06 -12.81
N GLU A 60 -2.90 -1.18 -12.59
CA GLU A 60 -2.61 -2.33 -13.46
C GLU A 60 -3.03 -2.07 -14.92
N MET A 61 -4.20 -1.46 -15.14
CA MET A 61 -4.65 -1.09 -16.48
C MET A 61 -3.80 0.01 -17.13
N SER A 62 -3.24 0.91 -16.33
CA SER A 62 -2.35 1.98 -16.83
C SER A 62 -0.93 1.45 -17.10
N GLU A 63 -0.49 0.44 -16.36
CA GLU A 63 0.82 -0.20 -16.51
C GLU A 63 0.85 -1.18 -17.70
N HIS A 64 -0.32 -1.69 -18.14
CA HIS A 64 -0.44 -2.57 -19.31
C HIS A 64 -0.60 -1.85 -20.67
N LEU A 65 -0.52 -0.52 -20.72
CA LEU A 65 -0.40 0.23 -21.99
C LEU A 65 1.03 0.73 -22.24
N GLY A 66 1.99 0.34 -21.39
CA GLY A 66 3.42 0.61 -21.53
C GLY A 66 4.20 -0.46 -22.29
N HIS A 67 3.61 -1.11 -23.29
CA HIS A 67 4.46 -1.69 -24.35
C HIS A 67 4.82 -0.55 -25.30
N ASP A 68 5.99 0.02 -25.03
CA ASP A 68 6.73 0.82 -26.01
C ASP A 68 6.92 0.03 -27.32
N HIS A 69 7.03 0.80 -28.39
CA HIS A 69 7.28 0.47 -29.80
C HIS A 69 8.26 -0.68 -30.10
#